data_AF-D8SUD9-F1
#
_entry.id   AF-D8SUD9-F1
#
_cell.length_a   1.000
_cell.length_b   1.000
_cell.length_c   1.000
_cell.angle_alpha   90.00
_cell.angle_beta   90.00
_cell.angle_gamma   90.00
#
_symmetry.space_group_name_H-M   'P 1'
#
loop_
_entity.id
_entity.type
_entity.pdbx_description
1 polymer ?
#
loop_
_entity_poly.entity_id
_entity_poly.type
_entity_poly.pdbx_seq_one_letter_code
_entity_poly.pdbx_strand_id
1 'polypeptide(L)'
;MASSTPEEISSVKNSITSKGLNRALKVLSALASSLKDRSPSRTKKQCFTIRSYEVGANKTATVETMMSLLQEFAVNHMSRTDGFSKDGIWTSPSMRRNSVTWVVAFIHLKIDTYPSWNDIVEIETWTRALGDRLGMHGDWLIKDQNTRSILARATSTWLMINTETRRFSKIPYEVWNEIMPFFNEESRALGEDGDPLDDIEEIVASQAEYVRSDLRAHHNDLDMNQHVNNSRYFRWLLEAVPPSVLKSHELARVTLEFKRECREAQPVRSLCRLKSQTPTGVEFVHRLLLQDRGSEVLRGQTLWRATNKAKI
;
A
#
# COMPACT_ATOMS: atom_id res chain seq x y z
N MET A 1 -46.26 -29.95 57.79
CA MET A 1 -45.82 -31.35 57.99
C MET A 1 -45.83 -31.99 56.61
N ALA A 2 -44.79 -32.55 56.02
CA ALA A 2 -43.41 -32.90 56.40
C ALA A 2 -42.61 -32.85 55.08
N SER A 3 -41.56 -32.04 54.97
CA SER A 3 -40.15 -32.45 54.96
C SER A 3 -39.77 -33.56 53.97
N SER A 4 -39.21 -33.17 52.83
CA SER A 4 -38.18 -33.94 52.12
C SER A 4 -36.94 -33.05 51.98
N THR A 5 -35.78 -33.66 52.19
CA THR A 5 -34.51 -33.07 52.67
C THR A 5 -33.63 -32.49 51.54
N PRO A 6 -32.72 -31.55 51.87
CA PRO A 6 -31.80 -30.91 50.92
C PRO A 6 -30.59 -31.80 50.51
N GLU A 7 -30.79 -33.10 50.27
CA GLU A 7 -29.71 -34.03 49.86
C GLU A 7 -29.80 -34.52 48.40
N GLU A 8 -30.93 -34.33 47.70
CA GLU A 8 -31.04 -34.78 46.30
C GLU A 8 -30.59 -33.75 45.25
N ILE A 9 -30.26 -32.52 45.66
CA ILE A 9 -29.69 -31.49 44.75
C ILE A 9 -28.14 -31.58 44.68
N SER A 10 -27.53 -32.39 45.56
CA SER A 10 -26.08 -32.63 45.59
C SER A 10 -25.60 -33.62 44.50
N SER A 11 -26.47 -34.52 44.02
CA SER A 11 -26.04 -35.59 43.09
C SER A 11 -26.12 -35.24 41.60
N VAL A 12 -26.74 -34.11 41.21
CA VAL A 12 -26.77 -33.64 39.81
C VAL A 12 -25.70 -32.58 39.52
N LYS A 13 -25.06 -32.02 40.56
CA LYS A 13 -24.00 -30.99 40.41
C LYS A 13 -22.57 -31.54 40.25
N ASN A 14 -22.35 -32.84 40.33
CA ASN A 14 -21.00 -33.43 40.29
C ASN A 14 -20.84 -34.59 39.29
N SER A 15 -21.29 -34.44 38.03
CA SER A 15 -20.87 -35.36 36.96
C SER A 15 -20.40 -34.71 35.65
N ILE A 16 -20.11 -33.39 35.65
CA ILE A 16 -19.12 -32.89 34.68
C ILE A 16 -17.75 -33.28 35.23
N THR A 17 -17.37 -34.54 35.01
CA THR A 17 -16.01 -35.00 35.31
C THR A 17 -15.01 -34.05 34.66
N SER A 18 -13.88 -33.75 35.31
CA SER A 18 -12.81 -32.92 34.73
C SER A 18 -12.38 -33.41 33.35
N LYS A 19 -12.54 -34.71 33.07
CA LYS A 19 -12.39 -35.34 31.75
C LYS A 19 -13.40 -34.81 30.70
N GLY A 20 -14.67 -34.63 31.06
CA GLY A 20 -15.70 -34.06 30.18
C GLY A 20 -15.44 -32.60 29.83
N LEU A 21 -15.04 -31.79 30.82
CA LEU A 21 -14.68 -30.38 30.60
C LEU A 21 -13.40 -30.24 29.74
N ASN A 22 -12.38 -31.05 30.00
CA ASN A 22 -11.15 -31.09 29.21
C ASN A 22 -11.40 -31.57 27.77
N ARG A 23 -12.34 -32.50 27.57
CA ARG A 23 -12.74 -32.96 26.24
C ARG A 23 -13.50 -31.87 25.48
N ALA A 24 -14.39 -31.14 26.14
CA ALA A 24 -15.09 -29.99 25.55
C ALA A 24 -14.11 -28.86 25.18
N LEU A 25 -13.15 -28.54 26.05
CA LEU A 25 -12.09 -27.56 25.76
C LEU A 25 -11.20 -27.98 24.59
N LYS A 26 -10.86 -29.28 24.49
CA LYS A 26 -10.13 -29.82 23.33
C LYS A 26 -10.93 -29.76 22.03
N VAL A 27 -12.24 -29.99 22.09
CA VAL A 27 -13.12 -29.88 20.92
C VAL A 27 -13.28 -28.42 20.51
N LEU A 28 -13.45 -27.50 21.45
CA LEU A 28 -13.50 -26.06 21.18
C LEU A 28 -12.16 -25.54 20.64
N SER A 29 -11.02 -26.00 21.16
CA SER A 29 -9.71 -25.61 20.64
C SER A 29 -9.46 -26.22 19.26
N ALA A 30 -9.86 -27.47 19.01
CA ALA A 30 -9.77 -28.08 17.68
C ALA A 30 -10.72 -27.42 16.68
N LEU A 31 -11.92 -27.01 17.09
CA LEU A 31 -12.84 -26.22 16.28
C LEU A 31 -12.29 -24.81 16.03
N ALA A 32 -11.71 -24.15 17.02
CA ALA A 32 -11.06 -22.84 16.85
C ALA A 32 -9.84 -22.92 15.93
N SER A 33 -9.04 -23.99 16.02
CA SER A 33 -7.92 -24.26 15.12
C SER A 33 -8.40 -24.59 13.70
N SER A 34 -9.46 -25.39 13.57
CA SER A 34 -10.10 -25.72 12.27
C SER A 34 -10.78 -24.51 11.63
N LEU A 35 -11.35 -23.60 12.43
CA LEU A 35 -11.90 -22.32 11.98
C LEU A 35 -10.77 -21.33 11.60
N LYS A 36 -9.63 -21.35 12.30
CA LYS A 36 -8.41 -20.62 11.89
C LYS A 36 -7.87 -21.16 10.55
N ASP A 37 -7.85 -22.47 10.36
CA ASP A 37 -7.36 -23.12 9.14
C ASP A 37 -8.31 -22.92 7.93
N ARG A 38 -9.59 -22.63 8.20
CA ARG A 38 -10.60 -22.25 7.19
C ARG A 38 -10.73 -20.74 6.99
N SER A 39 -10.07 -19.91 7.81
CA SER A 39 -10.10 -18.46 7.63
C SER A 39 -9.16 -18.07 6.48
N PRO A 40 -9.59 -17.20 5.55
CA PRO A 40 -8.75 -16.79 4.44
C PRO A 40 -7.45 -16.20 4.98
N SER A 41 -6.31 -16.65 4.45
CA SER A 41 -5.00 -16.10 4.85
C SER A 41 -5.04 -14.58 4.75
N ARG A 42 -4.78 -13.90 5.88
CA ARG A 42 -4.78 -12.43 5.99
C ARG A 42 -3.55 -11.79 5.33
N THR A 43 -2.54 -12.59 5.07
CA THR A 43 -1.39 -12.24 4.24
C THR A 43 -1.45 -13.00 2.93
N LYS A 44 -1.36 -12.28 1.81
CA LYS A 44 -1.33 -12.86 0.46
C LYS A 44 0.11 -12.85 -0.08
N LYS A 45 0.42 -13.81 -0.96
CA LYS A 45 1.74 -13.93 -1.59
C LYS A 45 1.62 -14.25 -3.08
N GLN A 46 2.51 -13.71 -3.89
CA GLN A 46 2.65 -14.06 -5.31
C GLN A 46 4.09 -13.82 -5.74
N CYS A 47 4.57 -14.68 -6.65
CA CYS A 47 5.88 -14.52 -7.27
C CYS A 47 5.76 -13.81 -8.61
N PHE A 48 6.74 -12.96 -8.92
CA PHE A 48 6.89 -12.29 -10.20
C PHE A 48 8.32 -12.47 -10.69
N THR A 49 8.46 -12.80 -11.97
CA THR A 49 9.76 -12.80 -12.65
C THR A 49 10.00 -11.42 -13.24
N ILE A 50 11.14 -10.80 -12.95
CA ILE A 50 11.51 -9.50 -13.51
C ILE A 50 11.80 -9.65 -15.01
N ARG A 51 10.99 -8.98 -15.82
CA ARG A 51 11.01 -9.08 -17.29
C ARG A 51 12.07 -8.16 -17.89
N SER A 52 12.41 -8.41 -19.15
CA SER A 52 13.46 -7.66 -19.84
C SER A 52 13.16 -6.16 -20.02
N TYR A 53 11.88 -5.77 -20.19
CA TYR A 53 11.48 -4.35 -20.32
C TYR A 53 11.25 -3.66 -18.97
N GLU A 54 11.35 -4.40 -17.86
CA GLU A 54 11.17 -3.89 -16.50
C GLU A 54 12.49 -3.44 -15.87
N VAL A 55 13.62 -3.64 -16.57
CA VAL A 55 14.95 -3.25 -16.11
C VAL A 55 15.48 -2.04 -16.87
N GLY A 56 16.24 -1.20 -16.17
CA GLY A 56 16.94 -0.08 -16.78
C GLY A 56 18.24 -0.50 -17.48
N ALA A 57 18.96 0.48 -18.03
CA ALA A 57 20.27 0.28 -18.66
C ALA A 57 21.31 -0.37 -17.71
N ASN A 58 21.11 -0.24 -16.40
CA ASN A 58 21.94 -0.87 -15.37
C ASN A 58 21.54 -2.32 -15.05
N LYS A 59 20.64 -2.94 -15.83
CA LYS A 59 20.16 -4.33 -15.69
C LYS A 59 19.39 -4.64 -14.40
N THR A 60 19.05 -3.62 -13.61
CA THR A 60 18.19 -3.76 -12.43
C THR A 60 16.81 -3.22 -12.72
N ALA A 61 15.80 -3.71 -12.00
CA ALA A 61 14.44 -3.20 -12.06
C ALA A 61 14.43 -1.68 -11.92
N THR A 62 13.58 -1.02 -12.71
CA THR A 62 13.37 0.41 -12.55
C THR A 62 12.51 0.65 -11.31
N VAL A 63 12.52 1.88 -10.80
CA VAL A 63 11.62 2.20 -9.69
C VAL A 63 10.15 2.29 -10.12
N GLU A 64 9.88 2.58 -11.39
CA GLU A 64 8.54 2.44 -11.98
C GLU A 64 8.07 0.98 -11.94
N THR A 65 8.96 0.02 -12.21
CA THR A 65 8.69 -1.41 -12.06
C THR A 65 8.38 -1.77 -10.62
N MET A 66 9.19 -1.32 -9.66
CA MET A 66 8.95 -1.59 -8.23
C MET A 66 7.56 -1.09 -7.81
N MET A 67 7.16 0.11 -8.24
CA MET A 67 5.82 0.66 -7.98
C MET A 67 4.70 -0.11 -8.70
N SER A 68 4.93 -0.47 -9.97
CA SER A 68 3.94 -1.20 -10.77
C SER A 68 3.67 -2.58 -10.19
N LEU A 69 4.70 -3.27 -9.69
CA LEU A 69 4.56 -4.55 -9.00
C LEU A 69 3.69 -4.43 -7.74
N LEU A 70 3.88 -3.37 -6.94
CA LEU A 70 3.05 -3.12 -5.75
C LEU A 70 1.58 -2.91 -6.12
N GLN A 71 1.33 -2.07 -7.14
CA GLN A 71 -0.02 -1.77 -7.59
C GLN A 71 -0.71 -2.99 -8.22
N GLU A 72 -0.02 -3.71 -9.11
CA GLU A 72 -0.54 -4.92 -9.76
C GLU A 72 -0.91 -5.99 -8.74
N PHE A 73 -0.07 -6.19 -7.74
CA PHE A 73 -0.33 -7.13 -6.65
C PHE A 73 -1.53 -6.71 -5.80
N ALA A 74 -1.63 -5.43 -5.45
CA ALA A 74 -2.75 -4.87 -4.72
C ALA A 74 -4.08 -5.05 -5.49
N VAL A 75 -4.08 -4.80 -6.81
CA VAL A 75 -5.26 -5.02 -7.68
C VAL A 75 -5.59 -6.51 -7.77
N ASN A 76 -4.60 -7.37 -8.03
CA ASN A 76 -4.80 -8.81 -8.25
C ASN A 76 -5.37 -9.54 -7.03
N HIS A 77 -4.90 -9.23 -5.83
CA HIS A 77 -5.39 -9.93 -4.65
C HIS A 77 -6.80 -9.52 -4.31
N MET A 78 -7.09 -8.23 -4.32
CA MET A 78 -8.38 -7.75 -3.85
C MET A 78 -9.50 -8.00 -4.85
N SER A 79 -9.20 -7.94 -6.15
CA SER A 79 -10.18 -8.31 -7.19
C SER A 79 -10.47 -9.82 -7.23
N ARG A 80 -9.53 -10.68 -6.80
CA ARG A 80 -9.68 -12.14 -6.90
C ARG A 80 -10.05 -12.86 -5.61
N THR A 81 -9.71 -12.34 -4.42
CA THR A 81 -9.84 -13.12 -3.18
C THR A 81 -10.92 -12.65 -2.22
N ASP A 82 -11.38 -11.40 -2.30
CA ASP A 82 -12.14 -10.79 -1.20
C ASP A 82 -13.57 -10.34 -1.59
N GLY A 83 -14.14 -10.92 -2.66
CA GLY A 83 -15.56 -10.72 -3.02
C GLY A 83 -15.90 -9.38 -3.66
N PHE A 84 -14.89 -8.60 -4.06
CA PHE A 84 -15.07 -7.34 -4.79
C PHE A 84 -15.51 -7.57 -6.25
N SER A 85 -16.25 -6.62 -6.82
CA SER A 85 -16.83 -6.68 -8.17
C SER A 85 -15.74 -6.90 -9.24
N LYS A 86 -16.05 -7.69 -10.27
CA LYS A 86 -15.20 -7.89 -11.45
C LYS A 86 -15.13 -6.66 -12.37
N ASP A 87 -15.99 -5.68 -12.15
CA ASP A 87 -16.23 -4.55 -13.06
C ASP A 87 -15.58 -3.25 -12.54
N GLY A 88 -14.72 -3.33 -11.52
CA GLY A 88 -14.01 -2.18 -11.00
C GLY A 88 -12.90 -2.56 -10.01
N ILE A 89 -11.86 -1.73 -9.92
CA ILE A 89 -10.78 -1.89 -8.93
C ILE A 89 -11.38 -1.66 -7.54
N TRP A 90 -11.30 -2.66 -6.65
CA TRP A 90 -11.62 -2.53 -5.22
C TRP A 90 -13.04 -2.03 -4.88
N THR A 91 -14.04 -2.29 -5.73
CA THR A 91 -15.42 -1.80 -5.51
C THR A 91 -16.35 -2.92 -5.05
N SER A 92 -16.94 -2.80 -3.85
CA SER A 92 -17.97 -3.73 -3.37
C SER A 92 -19.39 -3.22 -3.66
N PRO A 93 -20.42 -4.09 -3.68
CA PRO A 93 -21.81 -3.64 -3.79
C PRO A 93 -22.21 -2.64 -2.71
N SER A 94 -21.72 -2.82 -1.48
CA SER A 94 -21.99 -1.90 -0.36
C SER A 94 -21.33 -0.54 -0.57
N MET A 95 -20.13 -0.49 -1.18
CA MET A 95 -19.51 0.78 -1.58
C MET A 95 -20.35 1.53 -2.61
N ARG A 96 -20.87 0.84 -3.63
CA ARG A 96 -21.73 1.45 -4.65
C ARG A 96 -23.02 2.01 -4.04
N ARG A 97 -23.68 1.27 -3.13
CA ARG A 97 -24.89 1.74 -2.44
C ARG A 97 -24.65 2.97 -1.57
N ASN A 98 -23.44 3.12 -1.03
CA ASN A 98 -23.06 4.25 -0.18
C ASN A 98 -22.38 5.40 -0.97
N SER A 99 -22.29 5.30 -2.30
CA SER A 99 -21.62 6.27 -3.17
C SER A 99 -20.20 6.61 -2.68
N VAL A 100 -19.41 5.58 -2.32
CA VAL A 100 -18.02 5.74 -1.86
C VAL A 100 -17.04 4.96 -2.73
N THR A 101 -15.82 5.49 -2.84
CA THR A 101 -14.69 4.81 -3.51
C THR A 101 -13.39 5.00 -2.74
N TRP A 102 -12.44 4.10 -2.97
CA TRP A 102 -11.09 4.16 -2.39
C TRP A 102 -10.20 5.11 -3.18
N VAL A 103 -9.41 5.90 -2.45
CA VAL A 103 -8.30 6.69 -2.99
C VAL A 103 -7.05 6.44 -2.17
N VAL A 104 -5.90 6.39 -2.84
CA VAL A 104 -4.60 6.35 -2.17
C VAL A 104 -4.30 7.76 -1.68
N ALA A 105 -4.09 7.92 -0.38
CA ALA A 105 -3.70 9.20 0.21
C ALA A 105 -2.18 9.28 0.39
N PHE A 106 -1.54 8.18 0.80
CA PHE A 106 -0.10 8.14 1.03
C PHE A 106 0.52 6.84 0.50
N ILE A 107 1.76 6.94 0.04
CA ILE A 107 2.64 5.79 -0.24
C ILE A 107 4.00 6.09 0.37
N HIS A 108 4.57 5.13 1.08
CA HIS A 108 5.96 5.13 1.49
C HIS A 108 6.61 3.84 1.03
N LEU A 109 7.66 3.95 0.23
CA LEU A 109 8.43 2.82 -0.30
C LEU A 109 9.89 3.00 0.08
N LYS A 110 10.45 1.99 0.73
CA LYS A 110 11.88 1.85 1.02
C LYS A 110 12.43 0.67 0.22
N ILE A 111 13.47 0.92 -0.57
CA ILE A 111 14.12 -0.07 -1.42
C ILE A 111 15.51 -0.30 -0.86
N ASP A 112 15.76 -1.49 -0.32
CA ASP A 112 17.06 -1.87 0.19
C ASP A 112 17.95 -2.37 -0.96
N THR A 113 17.40 -3.13 -1.90
CA THR A 113 18.12 -3.64 -3.08
C THR A 113 17.17 -3.81 -4.26
N TYR A 114 17.60 -3.41 -5.46
CA TYR A 114 16.83 -3.64 -6.68
C TYR A 114 17.09 -5.04 -7.23
N PRO A 115 16.05 -5.81 -7.58
CA PRO A 115 16.21 -7.08 -8.29
C PRO A 115 16.72 -6.83 -9.70
N SER A 116 17.40 -7.81 -10.27
CA SER A 116 17.95 -7.81 -11.62
C SER A 116 17.03 -8.53 -12.60
N TRP A 117 17.34 -8.42 -13.89
CA TRP A 117 16.65 -9.19 -14.93
C TRP A 117 16.68 -10.70 -14.63
N ASN A 118 15.54 -11.37 -14.81
CA ASN A 118 15.28 -12.79 -14.50
C ASN A 118 15.27 -13.18 -13.02
N ASP A 119 15.52 -12.24 -12.10
CA ASP A 119 15.29 -12.53 -10.68
C ASP A 119 13.80 -12.80 -10.45
N ILE A 120 13.51 -13.69 -9.50
CA ILE A 120 12.15 -13.99 -9.07
C ILE A 120 11.95 -13.33 -7.71
N VAL A 121 10.97 -12.44 -7.62
CA VAL A 121 10.61 -11.77 -6.39
C VAL A 121 9.30 -12.34 -5.85
N GLU A 122 9.25 -12.61 -4.55
CA GLU A 122 8.02 -12.92 -3.82
C GLU A 122 7.52 -11.66 -3.14
N ILE A 123 6.29 -11.25 -3.46
CA ILE A 123 5.63 -10.12 -2.81
C ILE A 123 4.65 -10.68 -1.80
N GLU A 124 4.72 -10.17 -0.57
CA GLU A 124 3.74 -10.42 0.50
C GLU A 124 2.97 -9.13 0.78
N THR A 125 1.64 -9.18 0.94
CA THR A 125 0.82 -8.03 1.36
C THR A 125 -0.24 -8.43 2.36
N TRP A 126 -0.62 -7.47 3.17
CA TRP A 126 -1.76 -7.54 4.07
C TRP A 126 -2.32 -6.14 4.29
N THR A 127 -3.54 -6.08 4.79
CA THR A 127 -4.23 -4.82 5.08
C THR A 127 -4.41 -4.67 6.59
N ARG A 128 -4.48 -3.41 7.04
CA ARG A 128 -4.71 -3.05 8.45
C ARG A 128 -5.72 -1.93 8.55
N ALA A 129 -6.44 -1.88 9.66
CA ALA A 129 -7.27 -0.75 10.01
C ALA A 129 -6.43 0.54 10.18
N LEU A 130 -6.96 1.66 9.68
CA LEU A 130 -6.55 2.99 10.12
C LEU A 130 -7.63 3.56 11.05
N GLY A 131 -7.34 3.55 12.35
CA GLY A 131 -8.23 4.05 13.39
C GLY A 131 -9.62 3.39 13.37
N ASP A 132 -10.60 4.05 14.00
CA ASP A 132 -12.01 3.65 13.89
C ASP A 132 -12.61 4.14 12.57
N ARG A 133 -12.56 3.26 11.55
CA ARG A 133 -13.16 3.45 10.22
C ARG A 133 -12.67 4.69 9.48
N LEU A 134 -11.47 5.17 9.75
CA LEU A 134 -10.92 6.33 9.01
C LEU A 134 -10.39 5.91 7.64
N GLY A 135 -9.83 4.70 7.55
CA GLY A 135 -9.25 4.18 6.32
C GLY A 135 -8.65 2.79 6.53
N MET A 136 -7.73 2.43 5.66
CA MET A 136 -6.89 1.25 5.84
C MET A 136 -5.44 1.54 5.44
N HIS A 137 -4.53 0.72 5.95
CA HIS A 137 -3.21 0.60 5.40
C HIS A 137 -3.10 -0.65 4.52
N GLY A 138 -2.32 -0.53 3.45
CA GLY A 138 -1.78 -1.69 2.73
C GLY A 138 -0.29 -1.76 2.99
N ASP A 139 0.21 -2.89 3.47
CA ASP A 139 1.62 -3.13 3.74
C ASP A 139 2.19 -4.16 2.77
N TRP A 140 3.47 -4.02 2.40
CA TRP A 140 4.14 -4.92 1.47
C TRP A 140 5.57 -5.25 1.87
N LEU A 141 5.94 -6.51 1.68
CA LEU A 141 7.33 -6.98 1.67
C LEU A 141 7.64 -7.55 0.29
N ILE A 142 8.71 -7.05 -0.33
CA ILE A 142 9.27 -7.64 -1.55
C ILE A 142 10.53 -8.39 -1.15
N LYS A 143 10.55 -9.70 -1.41
CA LYS A 143 11.66 -10.58 -1.05
C LYS A 143 12.24 -11.23 -2.30
N ASP A 144 13.54 -11.45 -2.29
CA ASP A 144 14.16 -12.34 -3.28
C ASP A 144 13.70 -13.78 -2.99
N GLN A 145 13.20 -14.49 -4.01
CA GLN A 145 12.62 -15.82 -3.81
C GLN A 145 13.66 -16.83 -3.30
N ASN A 146 14.90 -16.73 -3.78
CA ASN A 146 15.96 -17.71 -3.51
C ASN A 146 16.62 -17.48 -2.15
N THR A 147 17.08 -16.25 -1.91
CA THR A 147 17.83 -15.86 -0.71
C THR A 147 16.93 -15.50 0.46
N ARG A 148 15.63 -15.27 0.21
CA ARG A 148 14.65 -14.77 1.19
C ARG A 148 14.99 -13.41 1.79
N SER A 149 15.98 -12.72 1.22
CA SER A 149 16.37 -11.36 1.64
C SER A 149 15.27 -10.36 1.30
N ILE A 150 15.07 -9.38 2.18
CA ILE A 150 14.11 -8.29 1.93
C ILE A 150 14.75 -7.30 0.97
N LEU A 151 14.13 -7.15 -0.20
CA LEU A 151 14.55 -6.23 -1.25
C LEU A 151 13.93 -4.85 -1.07
N ALA A 152 12.65 -4.81 -0.68
CA ALA A 152 11.93 -3.57 -0.43
C ALA A 152 10.78 -3.77 0.56
N ARG A 153 10.37 -2.66 1.17
CA ARG A 153 9.26 -2.55 2.12
C ARG A 153 8.41 -1.36 1.72
N ALA A 154 7.10 -1.51 1.75
CA ALA A 154 6.19 -0.40 1.49
C ALA A 154 5.01 -0.39 2.43
N THR A 155 4.47 0.79 2.66
CA THR A 155 3.16 0.98 3.27
C THR A 155 2.39 2.05 2.50
N SER A 156 1.08 1.95 2.49
CA SER A 156 0.18 2.93 1.88
C SER A 156 -0.96 3.24 2.82
N THR A 157 -1.57 4.40 2.63
CA THR A 157 -2.80 4.77 3.33
C THR A 157 -3.89 4.99 2.32
N TRP A 158 -5.01 4.31 2.51
CA TRP A 158 -6.20 4.38 1.67
C TRP A 158 -7.35 4.99 2.46
N LEU A 159 -7.98 5.99 1.86
CA LEU A 159 -9.13 6.69 2.42
C LEU A 159 -10.32 6.52 1.50
N MET A 160 -11.52 6.68 2.04
CA MET A 160 -12.73 6.74 1.23
C MET A 160 -13.09 8.18 0.90
N ILE A 161 -13.52 8.40 -0.34
CA ILE A 161 -14.22 9.61 -0.74
C ILE A 161 -15.64 9.26 -1.15
N ASN A 162 -16.57 10.16 -0.87
CA ASN A 162 -17.89 10.10 -1.46
C ASN A 162 -17.81 10.55 -2.93
N THR A 163 -18.32 9.74 -3.85
CA THR A 163 -18.16 9.95 -5.30
C THR A 163 -19.00 11.11 -5.83
N GLU A 164 -20.08 11.46 -5.15
CA GLU A 164 -20.99 12.56 -5.54
C GLU A 164 -20.46 13.91 -5.05
N THR A 165 -20.09 13.99 -3.78
CA THR A 165 -19.62 15.24 -3.12
C THR A 165 -18.13 15.49 -3.29
N ARG A 166 -17.36 14.46 -3.66
CA ARG A 166 -15.89 14.47 -3.77
C ARG A 166 -15.19 14.88 -2.46
N ARG A 167 -15.79 14.54 -1.31
CA ARG A 167 -15.25 14.78 0.04
C ARG A 167 -14.84 13.47 0.71
N PHE A 168 -13.85 13.53 1.59
CA PHE A 168 -13.48 12.39 2.43
C PHE A 168 -14.67 11.94 3.28
N SER A 169 -14.80 10.62 3.42
CA SER A 169 -15.80 9.97 4.25
C SER A 169 -15.12 8.95 5.15
N LYS A 170 -15.65 8.77 6.36
CA LYS A 170 -15.38 7.53 7.11
C LYS A 170 -15.88 6.33 6.30
N ILE A 171 -15.31 5.17 6.56
CA ILE A 171 -15.75 3.91 5.98
C ILE A 171 -17.19 3.61 6.50
N PRO A 172 -18.18 3.45 5.60
CA PRO A 172 -19.53 3.04 5.99
C PRO A 172 -19.50 1.71 6.74
N TYR A 173 -20.41 1.54 7.71
CA TYR A 173 -20.41 0.35 8.58
C TYR A 173 -20.54 -0.97 7.80
N GLU A 174 -21.39 -0.99 6.76
CA GLU A 174 -21.54 -2.15 5.87
C GLU A 174 -20.22 -2.53 5.20
N VAL A 175 -19.50 -1.56 4.64
CA VAL A 175 -18.22 -1.81 3.98
C VAL A 175 -17.15 -2.21 4.99
N TRP A 176 -17.15 -1.60 6.18
CA TRP A 176 -16.23 -1.97 7.24
C TRP A 176 -16.35 -3.45 7.63
N ASN A 177 -17.58 -3.94 7.80
CA ASN A 177 -17.81 -5.35 8.16
C ASN A 177 -17.43 -6.32 7.04
N GLU A 178 -17.46 -5.89 5.78
CA GLU A 178 -16.98 -6.69 4.66
C GLU A 178 -15.46 -6.87 4.71
N ILE A 179 -14.71 -5.82 5.05
CA ILE A 179 -13.24 -5.80 4.93
C ILE A 179 -12.49 -6.18 6.21
N MET A 180 -13.05 -5.83 7.38
CA MET A 180 -12.41 -6.05 8.68
C MET A 180 -11.96 -7.50 8.93
N PRO A 181 -12.69 -8.56 8.50
CA PRO A 181 -12.24 -9.95 8.66
C PRO A 181 -10.88 -10.27 8.00
N PHE A 182 -10.48 -9.48 7.00
CA PHE A 182 -9.23 -9.67 6.26
C PHE A 182 -8.03 -8.93 6.86
N PHE A 183 -8.24 -8.04 7.84
CA PHE A 183 -7.16 -7.26 8.43
C PHE A 183 -6.18 -8.10 9.25
N ASN A 184 -4.89 -7.83 9.05
CA ASN A 184 -3.78 -8.40 9.80
C ASN A 184 -3.06 -7.31 10.61
N GLU A 185 -3.48 -7.10 11.85
CA GLU A 185 -2.89 -6.09 12.74
C GLU A 185 -1.55 -6.51 13.36
N GLU A 186 -1.12 -7.77 13.20
CA GLU A 186 0.02 -8.32 13.93
C GLU A 186 1.39 -7.85 13.40
N SER A 187 1.44 -7.29 12.19
CA SER A 187 2.70 -6.89 11.56
C SER A 187 2.61 -5.58 10.77
N ARG A 188 3.70 -4.83 10.75
CA ARG A 188 3.91 -3.67 9.86
C ARG A 188 5.12 -3.93 8.97
N ALA A 189 5.04 -3.56 7.69
CA ALA A 189 6.16 -3.81 6.77
C ALA A 189 7.35 -2.87 7.06
N LEU A 190 7.04 -1.65 7.43
CA LEU A 190 7.96 -0.67 8.02
C LEU A 190 7.71 -0.73 9.53
N GLY A 191 8.76 -0.96 10.34
CA GLY A 191 8.64 -1.29 11.77
C GLY A 191 7.87 -0.26 12.63
N GLU A 192 7.77 -0.50 13.94
CA GLU A 192 7.07 0.43 14.85
C GLU A 192 7.69 1.83 14.86
N ASP A 193 9.02 1.93 14.72
CA ASP A 193 9.79 3.17 14.52
C ASP A 193 10.00 3.53 13.04
N GLY A 194 9.27 2.88 12.12
CA GLY A 194 9.37 3.19 10.69
C GLY A 194 9.27 4.70 10.51
N ASP A 195 10.21 5.29 9.73
CA ASP A 195 10.30 6.74 9.51
C ASP A 195 8.86 7.26 9.51
N PRO A 196 8.51 8.19 10.42
CA PRO A 196 7.19 8.77 10.39
C PRO A 196 6.89 9.12 8.93
N LEU A 197 5.60 9.10 8.55
CA LEU A 197 5.22 9.90 7.39
C LEU A 197 5.52 11.35 7.81
N ASP A 198 6.80 11.73 7.72
CA ASP A 198 7.32 13.03 8.08
C ASP A 198 6.49 14.00 7.27
N ASP A 199 6.07 15.07 7.91
CA ASP A 199 5.33 16.11 7.22
C ASP A 199 6.16 16.51 5.99
N ILE A 200 5.65 16.19 4.80
CA ILE A 200 6.38 16.38 3.57
C ILE A 200 6.45 17.88 3.38
N GLU A 201 7.67 18.41 3.50
CA GLU A 201 7.92 19.84 3.43
C GLU A 201 7.24 20.45 2.20
N GLU A 202 6.46 21.50 2.45
CA GLU A 202 5.79 22.21 1.37
C GLU A 202 6.78 23.11 0.63
N ILE A 203 6.93 22.89 -0.68
CA ILE A 203 7.72 23.79 -1.53
C ILE A 203 6.81 24.74 -2.30
N VAL A 204 7.08 26.05 -2.24
CA VAL A 204 6.46 27.00 -3.17
C VAL A 204 7.24 27.05 -4.47
N ALA A 205 6.57 27.41 -5.58
CA ALA A 205 7.17 27.36 -6.91
C ALA A 205 8.46 28.20 -7.05
N SER A 206 8.61 29.30 -6.29
CA SER A 206 9.81 30.14 -6.28
C SER A 206 11.04 29.49 -5.63
N GLN A 207 10.85 28.42 -4.86
CA GLN A 207 11.93 27.68 -4.22
C GLN A 207 12.39 26.47 -5.06
N ALA A 208 11.67 26.15 -6.14
CA ALA A 208 12.02 25.01 -6.97
C ALA A 208 13.31 25.29 -7.75
N GLU A 209 14.30 24.40 -7.60
CA GLU A 209 15.56 24.47 -8.35
C GLU A 209 15.41 23.86 -9.75
N TYR A 210 14.58 22.82 -9.86
CA TYR A 210 14.35 22.09 -11.09
C TYR A 210 12.87 22.04 -11.41
N VAL A 211 12.53 22.35 -12.64
CA VAL A 211 11.14 22.43 -13.11
C VAL A 211 10.99 21.70 -14.44
N ARG A 212 9.91 20.92 -14.54
CA ARG A 212 9.38 20.40 -15.80
C ARG A 212 7.92 20.78 -15.93
N SER A 213 7.54 21.18 -17.13
CA SER A 213 6.22 21.73 -17.42
C SER A 213 5.59 20.98 -18.58
N ASP A 214 4.28 21.13 -18.73
CA ASP A 214 3.49 20.54 -19.81
C ASP A 214 3.55 19.01 -19.84
N LEU A 215 3.70 18.39 -18.67
CA LEU A 215 3.61 16.94 -18.51
C LEU A 215 2.13 16.55 -18.65
N ARG A 216 1.83 15.66 -19.60
CA ARG A 216 0.46 15.24 -19.88
C ARG A 216 0.33 13.72 -19.80
N ALA A 217 -0.86 13.30 -19.38
CA ALA A 217 -1.27 11.91 -19.46
C ALA A 217 -1.85 11.66 -20.85
N HIS A 218 -1.42 10.58 -21.47
CA HIS A 218 -2.00 10.03 -22.67
C HIS A 218 -3.10 9.02 -22.31
N HIS A 219 -3.89 8.64 -23.31
CA HIS A 219 -4.93 7.63 -23.17
C HIS A 219 -4.44 6.34 -22.47
N ASN A 220 -3.23 5.88 -22.81
CA ASN A 220 -2.65 4.65 -22.23
C ASN A 220 -2.11 4.84 -20.80
N ASP A 221 -2.08 6.07 -20.29
CA ASP A 221 -1.73 6.35 -18.89
C ASP A 221 -2.97 6.28 -17.96
N LEU A 222 -4.16 6.04 -18.51
CA LEU A 222 -5.40 5.90 -17.75
C LEU A 222 -5.58 4.47 -17.22
N ASP A 223 -6.10 4.36 -16.01
CA ASP A 223 -6.50 3.09 -15.41
C ASP A 223 -7.93 2.68 -15.82
N MET A 224 -8.39 1.52 -15.32
CA MET A 224 -9.73 1.00 -15.59
C MET A 224 -10.86 1.91 -15.09
N ASN A 225 -10.56 2.89 -14.24
CA ASN A 225 -11.50 3.89 -13.75
C ASN A 225 -11.43 5.20 -14.55
N GLN A 226 -10.67 5.24 -15.66
CA GLN A 226 -10.43 6.42 -16.50
C GLN A 226 -9.71 7.57 -15.76
N HIS A 227 -8.99 7.26 -14.68
CA HIS A 227 -8.13 8.22 -14.00
C HIS A 227 -6.67 7.99 -14.39
N VAL A 228 -5.85 9.04 -14.30
CA VAL A 228 -4.41 8.88 -14.49
C VAL A 228 -3.88 7.89 -13.44
N ASN A 229 -3.18 6.86 -13.92
CA ASN A 229 -2.63 5.82 -13.07
C ASN A 229 -1.62 6.39 -12.06
N ASN A 230 -1.64 5.92 -10.82
CA ASN A 230 -0.72 6.32 -9.76
C ASN A 230 0.77 6.22 -10.16
N SER A 231 1.14 5.21 -10.96
CA SER A 231 2.50 5.06 -11.49
C SER A 231 2.95 6.24 -12.37
N ARG A 232 2.01 6.90 -13.07
CA ARG A 232 2.29 8.04 -13.95
C ARG A 232 2.70 9.29 -13.17
N TYR A 233 2.07 9.56 -12.02
CA TYR A 233 2.49 10.69 -11.18
C TYR A 233 3.92 10.52 -10.67
N PHE A 234 4.28 9.29 -10.33
CA PHE A 234 5.65 9.00 -9.90
C PHE A 234 6.65 9.26 -11.02
N ARG A 235 6.33 8.88 -12.27
CA ARG A 235 7.16 9.24 -13.43
C ARG A 235 7.31 10.76 -13.60
N TRP A 236 6.21 11.52 -13.53
CA TRP A 236 6.26 12.98 -13.62
C TRP A 236 7.10 13.63 -12.52
N LEU A 237 7.08 13.05 -11.31
CA LEU A 237 7.93 13.50 -10.21
C LEU A 237 9.41 13.33 -10.58
N LEU A 238 9.78 12.20 -11.17
CA LEU A 238 11.17 11.92 -11.58
C LEU A 238 11.66 12.79 -12.74
N GLU A 239 10.79 13.29 -13.62
CA GLU A 239 11.17 14.16 -14.76
C GLU A 239 11.91 15.43 -14.33
N ALA A 240 11.60 15.97 -13.14
CA ALA A 240 12.26 17.15 -12.59
C ALA A 240 13.55 16.82 -11.82
N VAL A 241 13.87 15.54 -11.58
CA VAL A 241 15.12 15.16 -10.91
C VAL A 241 16.30 15.39 -11.86
N PRO A 242 17.43 15.96 -11.39
CA PRO A 242 18.60 16.18 -12.25
C PRO A 242 19.10 14.89 -12.91
N PRO A 243 19.38 14.89 -14.23
CA PRO A 243 19.88 13.71 -14.92
C PRO A 243 21.19 13.16 -14.35
N SER A 244 22.02 14.01 -13.73
CA SER A 244 23.23 13.59 -13.03
C SER A 244 22.92 12.63 -11.89
N VAL A 245 21.92 12.94 -11.06
CA VAL A 245 21.45 12.08 -9.95
C VAL A 245 20.84 10.80 -10.51
N LEU A 246 19.98 10.90 -11.52
CA LEU A 246 19.40 9.73 -12.18
C LEU A 246 20.46 8.79 -12.78
N LYS A 247 21.66 9.28 -13.08
CA LYS A 247 22.78 8.46 -13.57
C LYS A 247 23.68 7.91 -12.45
N SER A 248 24.04 8.73 -11.46
CA SER A 248 25.02 8.36 -10.42
C SER A 248 24.41 7.77 -9.15
N HIS A 249 23.08 7.85 -8.99
CA HIS A 249 22.37 7.37 -7.81
C HIS A 249 21.24 6.41 -8.18
N GLU A 250 20.73 5.73 -7.15
CA GLU A 250 19.51 4.94 -7.19
C GLU A 250 18.57 5.37 -6.05
N LEU A 251 17.26 5.30 -6.29
CA LEU A 251 16.26 5.70 -5.32
C LEU A 251 16.20 4.68 -4.18
N ALA A 252 16.43 5.13 -2.95
CA ALA A 252 16.42 4.31 -1.74
C ALA A 252 15.10 4.42 -0.97
N ARG A 253 14.47 5.61 -1.00
CA ARG A 253 13.20 5.87 -0.31
C ARG A 253 12.37 6.87 -1.09
N VAL A 254 11.06 6.67 -1.12
CA VAL A 254 10.10 7.66 -1.60
C VAL A 254 8.88 7.68 -0.71
N THR A 255 8.48 8.88 -0.32
CA THR A 255 7.21 9.16 0.36
C THR A 255 6.39 10.06 -0.55
N LEU A 256 5.14 9.70 -0.81
CA LEU A 256 4.20 10.44 -1.64
C LEU A 256 2.92 10.69 -0.85
N GLU A 257 2.40 11.91 -1.00
CA GLU A 257 1.07 12.28 -0.55
C GLU A 257 0.26 12.79 -1.74
N PHE A 258 -0.87 12.12 -1.99
CA PHE A 258 -1.78 12.45 -3.08
C PHE A 258 -2.85 13.41 -2.56
N LYS A 259 -3.04 14.51 -3.28
CA LYS A 259 -3.99 15.58 -2.94
C LYS A 259 -5.16 15.65 -3.90
N ARG A 260 -4.94 15.32 -5.17
CA ARG A 260 -5.96 15.44 -6.22
C ARG A 260 -5.69 14.49 -7.37
N GLU A 261 -6.77 13.99 -7.97
CA GLU A 261 -6.74 13.25 -9.24
C GLU A 261 -6.57 14.18 -10.44
N CYS A 262 -5.75 13.77 -11.41
CA CYS A 262 -5.66 14.36 -12.74
C CYS A 262 -6.51 13.58 -13.74
N ARG A 263 -7.06 14.30 -14.72
CA ARG A 263 -7.73 13.74 -15.90
C ARG A 263 -6.77 13.71 -17.10
N GLU A 264 -7.17 12.99 -18.13
CA GLU A 264 -6.45 12.94 -19.41
C GLU A 264 -6.13 14.34 -19.95
N ALA A 265 -4.95 14.48 -20.57
CA ALA A 265 -4.47 15.69 -21.23
C ALA A 265 -4.36 16.96 -20.35
N GLN A 266 -4.68 16.92 -19.06
CA GLN A 266 -4.46 18.06 -18.18
C GLN A 266 -2.95 18.31 -18.01
N PRO A 267 -2.48 19.55 -18.23
CA PRO A 267 -1.07 19.86 -18.10
C PRO A 267 -0.64 19.94 -16.64
N VAL A 268 0.39 19.17 -16.31
CA VAL A 268 1.02 19.10 -14.99
C VAL A 268 2.41 19.73 -15.06
N ARG A 269 2.77 20.43 -13.98
CA ARG A 269 4.11 20.96 -13.73
C ARG A 269 4.72 20.22 -12.55
N SER A 270 5.90 19.66 -12.77
CA SER A 270 6.73 19.01 -11.76
C SER A 270 7.79 19.97 -11.24
N LEU A 271 7.85 20.11 -9.92
CA LEU A 271 8.79 20.95 -9.19
C LEU A 271 9.65 20.05 -8.30
N CYS A 272 10.95 20.31 -8.28
CA CYS A 272 11.92 19.58 -7.48
C CYS A 272 12.93 20.57 -6.87
N ARG A 273 13.25 20.36 -5.59
CA ARG A 273 14.24 21.14 -4.84
C ARG A 273 15.14 20.22 -4.04
N LEU A 274 16.43 20.52 -3.99
CA LEU A 274 17.37 19.81 -3.15
C LEU A 274 17.05 20.12 -1.67
N LYS A 275 16.75 19.08 -0.88
CA LYS A 275 16.50 19.21 0.56
C LYS A 275 17.80 19.10 1.35
N SER A 276 18.58 18.08 1.06
CA SER A 276 19.86 17.83 1.71
C SER A 276 20.78 17.00 0.81
N GLN A 277 22.08 17.13 1.02
CA GLN A 277 23.08 16.34 0.34
C GLN A 277 24.16 15.93 1.33
N THR A 278 24.45 14.63 1.38
CA THR A 278 25.54 14.04 2.15
C THR A 278 26.51 13.35 1.18
N PRO A 279 27.68 12.89 1.64
CA PRO A 279 28.60 12.13 0.79
C PRO A 279 28.00 10.83 0.23
N THR A 280 26.99 10.26 0.88
CA THR A 280 26.42 8.94 0.55
C THR A 280 25.01 9.00 -0.02
N GLY A 281 24.35 10.16 0.04
CA GLY A 281 23.00 10.31 -0.49
C GLY A 281 22.53 11.74 -0.70
N VAL A 282 21.45 11.86 -1.45
CA VAL A 282 20.84 13.14 -1.84
C VAL A 282 19.34 13.05 -1.61
N GLU A 283 18.77 14.05 -0.96
CA GLU A 283 17.33 14.14 -0.74
C GLU A 283 16.71 15.28 -1.54
N PHE A 284 15.56 15.00 -2.14
CA PHE A 284 14.76 15.97 -2.85
C PHE A 284 13.34 16.00 -2.29
N VAL A 285 12.75 17.19 -2.34
CA VAL A 285 11.31 17.40 -2.13
C VAL A 285 10.68 17.78 -3.46
N HIS A 286 9.45 17.31 -3.64
CA HIS A 286 8.76 17.28 -4.92
C HIS A 286 7.35 17.82 -4.80
N ARG A 287 6.87 18.44 -5.88
CA ARG A 287 5.50 18.90 -5.98
C ARG A 287 5.02 18.81 -7.42
N LEU A 288 3.84 18.22 -7.60
CA LEU A 288 3.11 18.22 -8.85
C LEU A 288 1.95 19.20 -8.75
N LEU A 289 1.86 20.12 -9.70
CA LEU A 289 0.83 21.15 -9.77
C LEU A 289 0.08 21.05 -11.09
N LEU A 290 -1.25 21.22 -11.06
CA LEU A 290 -2.01 21.51 -12.27
C LEU A 290 -1.62 22.91 -12.78
N GLN A 291 -1.32 23.04 -14.07
CA GLN A 291 -0.87 24.32 -14.62
C GLN A 291 -1.99 25.35 -14.77
N ASP A 292 -3.23 24.91 -14.96
CA ASP A 292 -4.39 25.79 -15.17
C ASP A 292 -4.79 26.57 -13.91
N ARG A 293 -4.74 25.93 -12.74
CA ARG A 293 -5.22 26.47 -11.45
C ARG A 293 -4.15 26.53 -10.36
N GLY A 294 -2.94 26.06 -10.64
CA GLY A 294 -1.85 25.97 -9.65
C GLY A 294 -2.14 25.03 -8.48
N SER A 295 -3.20 24.22 -8.57
CA SER A 295 -3.60 23.33 -7.48
C SER A 295 -2.64 22.16 -7.33
N GLU A 296 -2.34 21.81 -6.09
CA GLU A 296 -1.50 20.68 -5.75
C GLU A 296 -2.18 19.35 -6.08
N VAL A 297 -1.45 18.51 -6.79
CA VAL A 297 -1.85 17.15 -7.20
C VAL A 297 -1.22 16.13 -6.28
N LEU A 298 0.08 16.28 -6.07
CA LEU A 298 0.91 15.39 -5.27
C LEU A 298 2.07 16.17 -4.70
N ARG A 299 2.50 15.82 -3.49
CA ARG A 299 3.82 16.19 -2.96
C ARG A 299 4.57 14.96 -2.52
N GLY A 300 5.89 15.03 -2.52
CA GLY A 300 6.71 13.88 -2.19
C GLY A 300 8.10 14.23 -1.70
N GLN A 301 8.76 13.26 -1.07
CA GLN A 301 10.17 13.31 -0.74
C GLN A 301 10.85 12.05 -1.27
N THR A 302 12.05 12.21 -1.81
CA THR A 302 12.88 11.09 -2.29
C THR A 302 14.26 11.14 -1.66
N LEU A 303 14.76 10.01 -1.19
CA LEU A 303 16.15 9.82 -0.81
C LEU A 303 16.83 8.93 -1.84
N TRP A 304 17.96 9.39 -2.34
CA TRP A 304 18.80 8.71 -3.33
C TRP A 304 20.12 8.34 -2.67
N ARG A 305 20.64 7.15 -2.97
CA ARG A 305 21.98 6.72 -2.53
C ARG A 305 22.90 6.58 -3.73
N ALA A 306 24.18 6.87 -3.53
CA ALA A 306 25.18 6.66 -4.57
C ALA A 306 25.20 5.19 -5.00
N THR A 307 25.25 4.92 -6.30
CA THR A 307 25.38 3.56 -6.82
C THR A 307 26.82 3.31 -7.25
N ASN A 308 27.41 2.22 -6.74
CA ASN A 308 28.73 1.76 -7.18
C ASN A 308 28.67 0.99 -8.51
N LYS A 309 27.47 0.79 -9.07
CA LYS A 309 27.28 0.08 -10.34
C LYS A 309 27.44 1.09 -11.49
N ALA A 310 28.54 0.98 -12.23
CA ALA A 310 28.76 1.79 -13.43
C ALA A 310 27.57 1.62 -14.39
N LYS A 311 26.87 2.71 -14.70
CA LYS A 311 25.90 2.73 -15.82
C LYS A 311 26.72 2.86 -17.09
N ILE A 312 26.92 1.74 -17.78
CA ILE A 312 27.59 1.66 -19.09
C ILE A 312 26.72 2.38 -20.13
#